data_AF-A0A377IQV6-F1
#
_entry.id   AF-A0A377IQV6-F1
#
_cell.length_a   1.000
_cell.length_b   1.000
_cell.length_c   1.000
_cell.angle_alpha   90.00
_cell.angle_beta   90.00
_cell.angle_gamma   90.00
#
_symmetry.space_group_name_H-M   'P 1'
#
loop_
_entity.id
_entity.type
_entity.pdbx_description
1 polymer ?
#
loop_
_entity_poly.entity_id
_entity_poly.type
_entity_poly.pdbx_seq_one_letter_code
_entity_poly.pdbx_strand_id
1 'polypeptide(L)' 'MEHRVFTIANFFSSNHDFITGFFVVLTAVLMFFISLGASRKMQMVPMGLQNVYESIISAILSVAKDIIGEELARKYFP' A
#
# COMPACT_ATOMS: atom_id res chain seq x y z
N MET A 1 0.04 -10.51 -31.76
CA MET A 1 1.15 -10.74 -30.81
C MET A 1 2.00 -9.47 -30.58
N GLU A 2 1.53 -8.25 -30.94
CA GLU A 2 2.45 -7.10 -31.17
C GLU A 2 2.48 -5.99 -30.10
N HIS A 3 1.80 -6.13 -28.96
CA HIS A 3 1.84 -5.11 -27.88
C HIS A 3 2.09 -5.67 -26.47
N ARG A 4 2.66 -6.87 -26.34
CA ARG A 4 2.89 -7.51 -25.03
C ARG A 4 4.35 -7.35 -24.60
N VAL A 5 4.56 -6.63 -23.50
CA VAL A 5 5.87 -6.55 -22.84
C VAL A 5 6.10 -7.84 -22.05
N PHE A 6 7.24 -8.49 -22.29
CA PHE A 6 7.62 -9.67 -21.52
C PHE A 6 8.03 -9.25 -20.09
N THR A 7 7.50 -9.96 -19.09
CA THR A 7 7.76 -9.71 -17.67
C THR A 7 8.13 -11.01 -16.97
N ILE A 8 8.63 -10.93 -15.73
CA ILE A 8 8.97 -12.11 -14.92
C ILE A 8 7.76 -13.07 -14.76
N ALA A 9 6.55 -12.53 -14.66
CA ALA A 9 5.33 -13.35 -14.57
C ALA A 9 5.08 -14.22 -15.83
N ASN A 10 5.57 -13.78 -17.00
CA ASN A 10 5.40 -14.50 -18.26
C ASN A 10 6.19 -15.82 -18.30
N PHE A 11 7.15 -16.05 -17.41
CA PHE A 11 7.81 -17.35 -17.27
C PHE A 11 6.87 -18.45 -16.78
N PHE A 12 5.81 -18.09 -16.04
CA PHE A 12 4.83 -19.05 -15.51
C PHE A 12 3.58 -19.15 -16.38
N SER A 13 3.09 -18.02 -16.89
CA SER A 13 1.94 -17.99 -17.81
C SER A 13 1.89 -16.67 -18.58
N SER A 14 1.55 -16.74 -19.87
CA SER A 14 1.35 -15.58 -20.74
C SER A 14 -0.11 -15.08 -20.76
N ASN A 15 -0.98 -15.64 -19.91
CA ASN A 15 -2.34 -15.15 -19.74
C ASN A 15 -2.31 -13.79 -19.02
N HIS A 16 -3.02 -12.80 -19.57
CA HIS A 16 -3.05 -11.45 -19.01
C HIS A 16 -3.63 -11.41 -17.59
N ASP A 17 -4.69 -12.17 -17.32
CA ASP A 17 -5.32 -12.22 -16.00
C ASP A 17 -4.37 -12.78 -14.95
N PHE A 18 -3.58 -13.79 -15.32
CA PHE A 18 -2.55 -14.34 -14.46
C PHE A 18 -1.45 -13.32 -14.16
N ILE A 19 -0.95 -12.62 -15.18
CA ILE A 19 0.10 -11.62 -15.02
C ILE A 19 -0.37 -10.49 -14.09
N THR A 20 -1.60 -9.99 -14.29
CA THR A 20 -2.19 -8.96 -13.43
C THR A 20 -2.34 -9.46 -11.99
N GLY A 21 -2.92 -10.65 -11.80
CA GLY A 21 -3.07 -11.25 -10.47
C GLY A 21 -1.73 -11.47 -9.76
N PHE A 22 -0.71 -11.93 -10.49
CA PHE A 22 0.64 -12.12 -9.97
C PHE A 22 1.21 -10.82 -9.39
N PHE A 23 1.14 -9.72 -10.13
CA PHE A 23 1.66 -8.44 -9.66
C PHE A 23 0.81 -7.83 -8.53
N VAL A 24 -0.51 -8.00 -8.55
CA VAL A 24 -1.38 -7.58 -7.43
C VAL A 24 -0.96 -8.26 -6.13
N VAL A 25 -0.78 -9.59 -6.15
CA VAL A 25 -0.34 -10.35 -4.98
C VAL A 25 1.08 -9.96 -4.57
N LEU A 26 2.00 -9.84 -5.52
CA LEU A 26 3.38 -9.43 -5.25
C LEU A 26 3.43 -8.04 -4.58
N THR A 27 2.70 -7.06 -5.12
CA THR A 27 2.63 -5.72 -4.55
C THR A 27 2.00 -5.74 -3.16
N ALA A 28 0.94 -6.50 -2.94
CA ALA A 28 0.32 -6.65 -1.62
C ALA A 28 1.31 -7.23 -0.58
N VAL A 29 2.06 -8.27 -0.96
CA VAL A 29 3.09 -8.89 -0.11
C VAL A 29 4.23 -7.91 0.19
N LEU A 30 4.73 -7.19 -0.81
CA LEU A 30 5.77 -6.18 -0.60
C LEU A 30 5.29 -5.06 0.32
N MET A 31 4.07 -4.55 0.09
CA MET A 31 3.47 -3.52 0.94
C MET A 31 3.29 -3.99 2.38
N PHE A 32 2.90 -5.24 2.59
CA PHE A 32 2.82 -5.83 3.93
C PHE A 32 4.18 -5.81 4.64
N PHE A 33 5.26 -6.22 3.97
CA PHE A 33 6.59 -6.20 4.57
C PHE A 33 7.12 -4.79 4.84
N ILE A 34 6.88 -3.84 3.94
CA ILE A 34 7.28 -2.44 4.15
C ILE A 34 6.50 -1.85 5.33
N SER A 35 5.20 -2.10 5.40
CA SER A 35 4.36 -1.67 6.53
C SER A 35 4.84 -2.27 7.84
N LEU A 36 5.16 -3.58 7.84
CA LEU A 36 5.73 -4.23 9.01
C LEU A 36 7.06 -3.60 9.42
N GLY A 37 7.91 -3.22 8.46
CA GLY A 37 9.15 -2.49 8.72
C GLY A 37 8.92 -1.12 9.36
N ALA A 38 7.93 -0.36 8.88
CA ALA A 38 7.58 0.96 9.39
C ALA A 38 7.00 0.91 10.82
N SER A 39 6.19 -0.10 11.13
CA SER A 39 5.49 -0.19 12.43
C SER A 39 6.24 -0.98 13.51
N ARG A 40 7.31 -1.72 13.16
CA ARG A 40 8.00 -2.62 14.09
C ARG A 40 8.76 -1.92 15.22
N LYS A 41 9.25 -0.70 14.99
CA LYS A 41 10.06 0.06 15.97
C LYS A 41 9.66 1.53 15.91
N MET A 42 8.44 1.83 16.35
CA MET A 42 7.96 3.20 16.40
C MET A 42 8.73 4.02 17.44
N GLN A 43 9.18 5.20 17.03
CA GLN A 43 9.88 6.16 17.86
C GLN A 43 8.95 7.34 18.16
N MET A 44 9.17 8.00 19.30
CA MET A 44 8.39 9.20 19.67
C MET A 44 8.61 10.35 18.68
N VAL A 45 9.85 10.52 18.18
CA VAL A 45 10.15 11.44 17.08
C VAL A 45 10.27 10.59 15.82
N PRO A 46 9.31 10.69 14.87
CA PRO A 46 9.27 9.80 13.72
C PRO A 46 10.44 10.09 12.77
N MET A 47 11.09 9.02 12.30
CA MET A 47 12.19 9.09 11.34
C MET A 47 12.05 8.02 10.26
N GLY A 48 12.67 8.25 9.10
CA GLY A 48 12.69 7.28 8.00
C GLY A 48 11.30 6.88 7.50
N LEU A 49 11.03 5.57 7.44
CA LEU A 49 9.75 5.03 6.97
C LEU A 49 8.58 5.40 7.86
N GLN A 50 8.78 5.53 9.17
CA GLN A 50 7.72 5.95 10.09
C GLN A 50 7.20 7.34 9.73
N ASN A 51 8.09 8.28 9.43
CA ASN A 51 7.71 9.64 9.02
C ASN A 51 6.85 9.64 7.75
N VAL A 52 7.23 8.82 6.76
CA VAL A 52 6.46 8.70 5.50
C VAL A 52 5.07 8.12 5.76
N TYR A 53 4.99 7.02 6.51
CA TYR A 53 3.73 6.35 6.81
C TYR A 53 2.79 7.23 7.64
N GLU A 54 3.30 7.87 8.69
CA GLU A 54 2.50 8.75 9.54
C GLU A 54 2.02 9.99 8.78
N SER A 55 2.83 10.53 7.87
CA SER A 55 2.42 11.64 7.00
C SER A 55 1.27 11.22 6.08
N ILE A 56 1.35 10.03 5.46
CA ILE A 56 0.29 9.51 4.58
C ILE A 56 -0.99 9.24 5.38
N ILE A 57 -0.89 8.56 6.53
CA ILE A 57 -2.04 8.27 7.39
C ILE A 57 -2.70 9.57 7.84
N SER A 58 -1.91 10.56 8.25
CA SER A 58 -2.42 11.88 8.67
C SER A 58 -3.13 12.60 7.52
N ALA A 59 -2.59 12.54 6.30
CA ALA A 59 -3.21 13.14 5.14
C ALA A 59 -4.56 12.48 4.80
N ILE A 60 -4.62 11.15 4.78
CA ILE A 60 -5.87 10.41 4.51
C ILE A 60 -6.89 10.70 5.61
N LEU A 61 -6.47 10.67 6.88
CA LEU A 61 -7.36 10.96 8.00
C LEU A 61 -7.88 12.41 7.95
N SER A 62 -7.05 13.38 7.57
CA SER A 62 -7.49 14.78 7.38
C SER A 62 -8.61 14.87 6.36
N VAL A 63 -8.42 14.25 5.18
CA VAL A 63 -9.46 14.23 4.14
C VAL A 63 -10.73 13.53 4.64
N ALA A 64 -10.60 12.42 5.36
CA ALA A 64 -11.76 11.73 5.92
C ALA A 64 -12.51 12.60 6.93
N LYS A 65 -11.80 13.31 7.82
CA LYS A 65 -12.40 14.22 8.81
C LYS A 65 -13.18 15.35 8.12
N ASP A 66 -12.68 15.88 7.01
CA ASP A 66 -13.35 16.94 6.26
C ASP A 66 -14.64 16.46 5.57
N ILE A 67 -14.72 15.18 5.19
CA ILE A 67 -15.89 14.62 4.47
C ILE A 67 -16.97 14.10 5.43
N ILE A 68 -16.58 13.33 6.45
CA ILE A 68 -17.54 12.59 7.31
C ILE A 68 -17.52 13.04 8.78
N GLY A 69 -16.71 14.03 9.14
CA GLY A 69 -16.53 14.49 10.51
C GLY A 69 -15.58 13.62 11.33
N GLU A 70 -15.04 14.19 12.41
CA GLU A 70 -13.93 13.57 13.16
C GLU A 70 -14.28 12.23 13.83
N GLU A 71 -15.45 12.13 14.45
CA GLU A 71 -15.86 10.92 15.16
C GLU A 71 -15.98 9.72 14.21
N LEU A 72 -16.66 9.91 13.07
CA LEU A 72 -16.84 8.86 12.07
C LEU A 72 -15.52 8.56 11.34
N ALA A 73 -14.73 9.58 11.01
CA ALA A 73 -13.43 9.41 10.38
C ALA A 73 -12.50 8.52 11.21
N ARG A 74 -12.41 8.75 12.53
CA ARG A 74 -11.59 7.90 13.41
C ARG A 74 -12.18 6.50 13.61
N LYS A 75 -13.51 6.36 13.59
CA LYS A 75 -14.19 5.06 13.79
C LYS A 75 -14.04 4.11 12.60
N TYR A 76 -14.04 4.64 11.38
CA TYR A 76 -14.02 3.85 10.14
C TYR A 76 -12.66 3.83 9.44
N PHE A 77 -11.65 4.52 9.98
CA PHE A 77 -10.29 4.40 9.47
C PHE A 77 -9.74 2.99 9.77
N PRO A 78 -9.25 2.26 8.75
CA PRO A 78 -8.78 0.89 8.90
C PRO A 78 -7.45 0.77 9.65
#